data_AF-A0A6N0I2F7-F1
#
_entry.id   AF-A0A6N0I2F7-F1
#
_cell.length_a   1.000
_cell.length_b   1.000
_cell.length_c   1.000
_cell.angle_alpha   90.00
_cell.angle_beta   90.00
_cell.angle_gamma   90.00
#
_symmetry.space_group_name_H-M   'P 1'
#
loop_
_entity.id
_entity.type
_entity.pdbx_description
1 polymer ?
#
loop_
_entity_poly.entity_id
_entity_poly.type
_entity_poly.pdbx_seq_one_letter_code
_entity_poly.pdbx_strand_id
1 'polypeptide(L)'
;MIRILLLLVIVIILQVIIKHFLSDIELDSKYKNMITYVPLGLGLFFVQNVYYERKYPHWEVPLKEKLNLKYIYLFTFLEFVAIYICLFVMKN
;
A
#
# COMPACT_ATOMS: atom_id res chain seq x y z
N MET A 1 17.86 -17.11 4.41
CA MET A 1 16.49 -17.66 4.28
C MET A 1 15.51 -17.03 5.26
N ILE A 2 15.78 -17.07 6.57
CA ILE A 2 14.91 -16.49 7.62
C ILE A 2 14.58 -15.00 7.38
N ARG A 3 15.55 -14.18 6.98
CA ARG A 3 15.34 -12.74 6.66
C ARG A 3 14.34 -12.50 5.53
N ILE A 4 14.38 -13.33 4.49
CA ILE A 4 13.45 -13.25 3.35
C ILE A 4 12.06 -13.67 3.78
N LEU A 5 11.94 -14.75 4.57
CA LEU A 5 10.66 -15.18 5.14
C LEU A 5 10.04 -14.10 6.03
N LEU A 6 10.86 -13.48 6.91
CA LEU A 6 10.43 -12.37 7.75
C LEU A 6 9.94 -11.18 6.92
N LEU A 7 10.69 -10.79 5.89
CA LEU A 7 10.30 -9.73 4.96
C LEU A 7 8.94 -10.03 4.31
N LEU A 8 8.74 -11.25 3.81
CA LEU A 8 7.49 -11.66 3.19
C LEU A 8 6.31 -11.56 4.17
N VAL A 9 6.48 -12.03 5.40
CA VAL A 9 5.43 -11.94 6.43
C VAL A 9 5.08 -10.48 6.74
N ILE A 10 6.08 -9.61 6.91
CA ILE A 10 5.86 -8.18 7.16
C ILE A 10 5.11 -7.53 5.99
N VAL A 11 5.55 -7.77 4.76
CA VAL A 11 4.91 -7.23 3.55
C VAL A 11 3.46 -7.73 3.44
N ILE A 12 3.18 -9.01 3.70
CA ILE A 12 1.81 -9.54 3.67
C ILE A 12 0.93 -8.84 4.71
N ILE A 13 1.41 -8.67 5.94
CA ILE A 13 0.65 -7.97 7.00
C ILE A 13 0.37 -6.52 6.59
N LEU A 14 1.39 -5.80 6.10
CA LEU A 14 1.24 -4.41 5.65
C LEU A 14 0.27 -4.30 4.47
N GLN A 15 0.30 -5.22 3.51
CA GLN A 15 -0.64 -5.28 2.39
C GLN A 15 -2.09 -5.50 2.84
N VAL A 16 -2.31 -6.37 3.82
CA VAL A 16 -3.65 -6.58 4.41
C VAL A 16 -4.16 -5.30 5.08
N ILE A 17 -3.29 -4.58 5.80
CA ILE A 17 -3.64 -3.30 6.42
C ILE A 17 -3.97 -2.25 5.34
N ILE A 18 -3.15 -2.14 4.30
CA ILE A 18 -3.39 -1.23 3.17
C ILE A 18 -4.74 -1.53 2.49
N LYS A 19 -5.05 -2.81 2.28
CA LYS A 19 -6.35 -3.25 1.73
C LYS A 19 -7.52 -2.75 2.59
N HIS A 20 -7.39 -2.81 3.91
CA HIS A 20 -8.43 -2.30 4.82
C HIS A 20 -8.70 -0.81 4.61
N PHE A 21 -7.67 0.04 4.46
CA PHE A 21 -7.89 1.47 4.20
C PHE A 21 -8.47 1.76 2.80
N LEU A 22 -8.28 0.84 1.85
CA LEU A 22 -8.84 0.88 0.50
C LEU A 22 -10.23 0.23 0.38
N SER A 23 -10.78 -0.40 1.43
CA SER A 23 -12.10 -1.05 1.31
C SER A 23 -13.21 -0.05 1.01
N ASP A 24 -13.04 1.18 1.50
CA ASP A 24 -14.08 2.21 1.53
C ASP A 24 -14.18 3.06 0.25
N ILE A 25 -13.24 2.93 -0.69
CA ILE A 25 -13.28 3.73 -1.93
C ILE A 25 -14.30 3.18 -2.92
N GLU A 26 -14.87 4.01 -3.79
CA GLU A 26 -15.84 3.59 -4.82
C GLU A 26 -15.17 2.97 -6.05
N LEU A 27 -14.10 2.21 -5.84
CA LEU A 27 -13.40 1.48 -6.90
C LEU A 27 -13.94 0.05 -6.99
N ASP A 28 -14.03 -0.47 -8.21
CA ASP A 28 -14.44 -1.86 -8.46
C ASP A 28 -13.60 -2.84 -7.63
N SER A 29 -14.27 -3.86 -7.08
CA SER A 29 -13.69 -4.90 -6.24
C SER A 29 -12.50 -5.62 -6.91
N LYS A 30 -12.51 -5.74 -8.23
CA LYS A 30 -11.40 -6.33 -9.01
C LYS A 30 -10.09 -5.56 -8.80
N TYR A 31 -10.14 -4.23 -8.89
CA TYR A 31 -8.94 -3.40 -8.69
C TYR A 31 -8.53 -3.37 -7.22
N LYS A 32 -9.49 -3.35 -6.29
CA LYS A 32 -9.23 -3.46 -4.84
C LYS A 32 -8.42 -4.71 -4.49
N ASN A 33 -8.78 -5.85 -5.08
CA ASN A 33 -8.04 -7.09 -4.90
C ASN A 33 -6.69 -7.08 -5.59
N MET A 34 -6.57 -6.51 -6.80
CA MET A 34 -5.31 -6.41 -7.52
C MET A 34 -4.22 -5.69 -6.70
N ILE A 35 -4.57 -4.61 -5.99
CA ILE A 35 -3.62 -3.84 -5.17
C ILE A 35 -3.01 -4.70 -4.05
N THR A 36 -3.80 -5.59 -3.46
CA THR A 36 -3.35 -6.45 -2.35
C THR A 36 -2.23 -7.40 -2.78
N TYR A 37 -2.16 -7.72 -4.07
CA TYR A 37 -1.15 -8.62 -4.63
C TYR A 37 0.09 -7.90 -5.18
N VAL A 38 0.09 -6.57 -5.19
CA VAL A 38 1.15 -5.76 -5.80
C VAL A 38 1.74 -4.83 -4.73
N PRO A 39 2.74 -5.30 -3.96
CA PRO A 39 3.30 -4.57 -2.84
C PRO A 39 4.20 -3.41 -3.27
N LEU A 40 4.81 -2.74 -2.28
CA LEU A 40 5.81 -1.69 -2.47
C LEU A 40 5.25 -0.46 -3.17
N GLY A 41 3.98 -0.16 -2.89
CA GLY A 41 3.28 1.00 -3.44
C GLY A 41 2.90 0.90 -4.91
N LEU A 42 3.26 -0.17 -5.63
CA LEU A 42 2.91 -0.33 -7.05
C LEU A 42 1.39 -0.47 -7.24
N GLY A 43 0.71 -1.24 -6.39
CA GLY A 43 -0.75 -1.31 -6.40
C GLY A 43 -1.40 0.04 -6.08
N LEU A 44 -0.85 0.78 -5.11
CA LEU A 44 -1.30 2.14 -4.78
C LEU A 44 -1.15 3.10 -5.96
N PHE A 45 -0.01 3.06 -6.65
CA PHE A 45 0.24 3.87 -7.83
C PHE A 45 -0.83 3.63 -8.91
N PHE A 46 -1.21 2.38 -9.13
CA PHE A 46 -2.30 2.05 -10.05
C PHE A 46 -3.64 2.67 -9.62
N VAL A 47 -3.98 2.63 -8.33
CA VAL A 47 -5.21 3.27 -7.80
C VAL A 47 -5.18 4.78 -8.01
N GLN A 48 -4.03 5.41 -7.81
CA GLN A 48 -3.90 6.85 -8.01
C GLN A 48 -4.28 7.23 -9.44
N ASN A 49 -3.68 6.56 -10.43
CA ASN A 49 -3.91 6.84 -11.85
C ASN A 49 -5.32 6.45 -12.33
N VAL A 50 -5.89 5.36 -11.82
CA VAL A 50 -7.17 4.81 -12.32
C VAL A 50 -8.38 5.34 -11.56
N TYR A 51 -8.23 5.70 -10.28
CA TYR A 51 -9.32 6.17 -9.43
C TYR A 51 -9.14 7.62 -9.02
N TYR A 52 -8.09 7.95 -8.26
CA TYR A 52 -7.99 9.26 -7.62
C TYR A 52 -7.84 10.40 -8.62
N GLU A 53 -6.98 10.28 -9.62
CA GLU A 53 -6.77 11.33 -10.63
C GLU A 53 -8.01 11.55 -11.50
N ARG A 54 -8.81 10.50 -11.75
CA ARG A 54 -10.04 10.60 -12.55
C ARG A 54 -11.20 11.17 -11.74
N LYS A 55 -11.34 10.74 -10.49
CA LYS A 55 -12.44 11.16 -9.61
C LYS A 55 -12.19 12.54 -9.00
N TYR A 56 -10.93 12.88 -8.73
CA TYR A 56 -10.52 14.16 -8.14
C TYR A 56 -9.40 14.82 -8.98
N PRO A 57 -9.71 15.36 -10.18
CA PRO A 57 -8.71 15.96 -11.08
C PRO A 57 -7.90 17.11 -10.44
N HIS A 58 -8.48 17.81 -9.47
CA HIS A 58 -7.82 18.89 -8.72
C HIS A 58 -7.36 18.48 -7.32
N TRP A 59 -7.35 17.17 -7.02
CA TRP A 59 -6.96 16.61 -5.72
C TRP A 59 -7.77 17.14 -4.52
N GLU A 60 -9.01 17.57 -4.76
CA GLU A 60 -9.99 17.97 -3.75
C GLU A 60 -10.64 16.74 -3.08
N VAL A 61 -9.78 15.85 -2.57
CA VAL A 61 -10.19 14.58 -1.95
C VAL A 61 -10.82 14.86 -0.57
N PRO A 62 -11.99 14.27 -0.26
CA PRO A 62 -12.62 14.39 1.05
C PRO A 62 -11.67 14.01 2.20
N LEU A 63 -11.83 14.65 3.36
CA LEU A 63 -10.93 14.48 4.50
C LEU A 63 -10.70 13.02 4.89
N LYS A 64 -11.78 12.20 4.93
CA LYS A 64 -11.68 10.77 5.26
C LYS A 64 -10.78 10.03 4.28
N GLU A 65 -10.99 10.22 2.97
CA GLU A 65 -10.16 9.57 1.94
C GLU A 65 -8.71 10.06 1.96
N LYS A 66 -8.49 11.36 2.25
CA LYS A 66 -7.15 11.92 2.43
C LYS A 66 -6.40 11.30 3.61
N LEU A 67 -7.10 11.05 4.73
CA LEU A 67 -6.52 10.35 5.89
C LEU A 67 -6.20 8.90 5.56
N ASN A 68 -7.10 8.18 4.89
CA ASN A 68 -6.85 6.80 4.44
C ASN A 68 -5.61 6.73 3.54
N LEU A 69 -5.51 7.63 2.55
CA LEU A 69 -4.34 7.75 1.69
C LEU A 69 -3.06 7.99 2.48
N LYS A 70 -3.08 8.91 3.45
CA LYS A 70 -1.92 9.18 4.33
C LYS A 70 -1.44 7.91 5.05
N TYR A 71 -2.37 7.14 5.62
CA TYR A 71 -2.02 5.87 6.27
C TYR A 71 -1.47 4.85 5.29
N ILE A 72 -2.06 4.73 4.09
CA ILE A 72 -1.56 3.82 3.05
C ILE A 72 -0.12 4.17 2.65
N TYR A 73 0.20 5.46 2.47
CA TYR A 73 1.58 5.88 2.19
C TYR A 73 2.53 5.55 3.35
N LEU A 74 2.08 5.73 4.59
CA LEU A 74 2.88 5.37 5.77
C LEU A 74 3.18 3.87 5.79
N PHE A 75 2.18 3.01 5.56
CA PHE A 75 2.41 1.56 5.52
C PHE A 75 3.28 1.14 4.34
N THR A 76 3.11 1.75 3.18
CA THR A 76 3.98 1.55 2.02
C THR A 76 5.43 1.93 2.35
N PHE A 77 5.65 3.05 3.02
CA PHE A 77 6.97 3.45 3.50
C PHE A 77 7.57 2.40 4.44
N LEU A 78 6.76 1.84 5.36
CA LEU A 78 7.21 0.76 6.24
C LEU A 78 7.60 -0.50 5.48
N GLU A 79 7.02 -0.79 4.32
CA GLU A 79 7.49 -1.90 3.46
C GLU A 79 8.91 -1.66 2.96
N PHE A 80 9.23 -0.43 2.52
CA PHE A 80 10.59 -0.07 2.10
C PHE A 80 11.58 -0.08 3.27
N VAL A 81 11.16 0.36 4.46
CA VAL A 81 11.96 0.23 5.69
C VAL A 81 12.22 -1.25 6.00
N ALA A 82 11.21 -2.12 5.88
CA ALA A 82 11.37 -3.55 6.09
C ALA A 82 12.34 -4.18 5.09
N ILE A 83 12.29 -3.79 3.80
CA ILE A 83 13.28 -4.18 2.79
C ILE A 83 14.67 -3.79 3.25
N TYR A 84 14.85 -2.51 3.62
CA TYR A 84 16.16 -2.00 4.03
C TYR A 84 16.72 -2.78 5.21
N ILE A 85 15.92 -2.96 6.27
CA ILE A 85 16.33 -3.65 7.48
C ILE A 85 16.64 -5.13 7.17
N CYS A 86 15.71 -5.85 6.54
CA CYS A 86 15.81 -7.30 6.35
C CYS A 86 16.91 -7.68 5.34
N LEU A 87 17.15 -6.87 4.30
CA LEU A 87 18.13 -7.19 3.26
C LEU A 87 19.52 -6.60 3.52
N PHE A 88 19.62 -5.42 4.14
CA PHE A 88 20.88 -4.68 4.21
C PHE A 88 21.43 -4.49 5.63
N VAL A 89 20.56 -4.37 6.65
CA VAL A 89 20.98 -4.13 8.04
C VAL A 89 21.19 -5.43 8.81
N MET A 90 20.26 -6.38 8.69
CA MET A 90 20.35 -7.68 9.36
C MET A 90 21.42 -8.54 8.68
N LYS A 91 22.70 -8.31 9.01
CA LYS A 91 23.84 -9.04 8.42
C LYS A 91 24.21 -10.36 9.11
N ASN A 92 23.62 -10.65 10.26
CA ASN A 92 23.86 -11.90 10.99
C ASN A 92 22.67 -12.83 10.82
#